data_AF-A0A2N8KU48-F1
#
_entry.id   AF-A0A2N8KU48-F1
#
_cell.length_a   1.000
_cell.length_b   1.000
_cell.length_c   1.000
_cell.angle_alpha   90.00
_cell.angle_beta   90.00
_cell.angle_gamma   90.00
#
_symmetry.space_group_name_H-M   'P 1'
#
loop_
_entity.id
_entity.type
_entity.pdbx_description
1 polymer ?
#
loop_
_entity_poly.entity_id
_entity_poly.type
_entity_poly.pdbx_seq_one_letter_code
_entity_poly.pdbx_strand_id
1 'polypeptide(L)'
;MNFAKALVVWAGQLLVCGSVHAALPAADCVASHAQAHAEAASQPASAPEAASAQQQFAACALQRYGAAAASRVEACGNDLASLPVILLYRVDGLSRSQALADLQREGALSDGSEYAQRAPAMLSFAYQGAAAAKGQGAAWIERRVVEWTDLCLAGRLRFSAQR
;
A
#
# COMPACT_ATOMS: atom_id res chain seq x y z
N MET A 1 -2.50 4.13 -25.00
CA MET A 1 -3.93 4.41 -24.72
C MET A 1 -4.48 3.27 -23.88
N ASN A 2 -5.25 3.61 -22.84
CA ASN A 2 -6.02 2.75 -21.91
C ASN A 2 -5.33 2.29 -20.61
N PHE A 3 -4.97 3.25 -19.74
CA PHE A 3 -4.70 3.01 -18.31
C PHE A 3 -5.98 2.91 -17.44
N ALA A 4 -7.18 3.07 -18.02
CA ALA A 4 -8.43 3.27 -17.30
C ALA A 4 -9.26 2.00 -17.02
N LYS A 5 -8.69 0.78 -17.12
CA LYS A 5 -9.47 -0.47 -16.96
C LYS A 5 -9.03 -1.40 -15.82
N ALA A 6 -7.99 -1.05 -15.05
CA ALA A 6 -7.50 -1.93 -13.98
C ALA A 6 -8.23 -1.78 -12.63
N LEU A 7 -9.17 -0.81 -12.49
CA LEU A 7 -9.76 -0.41 -11.21
C LEU A 7 -11.05 -1.16 -10.80
N VAL A 8 -11.58 -2.07 -11.62
CA VAL A 8 -12.95 -2.62 -11.43
C VAL A 8 -12.99 -4.03 -10.80
N VAL A 9 -11.87 -4.57 -10.30
CA VAL A 9 -11.85 -5.94 -9.71
C VAL A 9 -11.58 -5.91 -8.19
N TRP A 10 -12.03 -4.87 -7.49
CA TRP A 10 -11.83 -4.70 -6.03
C TRP A 10 -13.10 -4.83 -5.18
N ALA A 11 -14.22 -5.23 -5.78
CA ALA A 11 -15.51 -5.38 -5.09
C ALA A 11 -16.03 -6.81 -5.24
N GLY A 12 -15.59 -7.71 -4.36
CA GLY A 12 -16.13 -9.06 -4.34
C GLY A 12 -15.55 -9.90 -3.20
N GLN A 13 -16.37 -10.08 -2.17
CA GLN A 13 -16.24 -11.07 -1.09
C GLN A 13 -15.20 -10.79 0.00
N LEU A 14 -15.69 -10.29 1.14
CA LEU A 14 -15.64 -11.04 2.41
C LEU A 14 -16.51 -10.35 3.47
N LEU A 15 -17.74 -10.85 3.59
CA LEU A 15 -18.59 -10.70 4.77
C LEU A 15 -18.91 -12.12 5.20
N VAL A 16 -18.47 -12.53 6.40
CA VAL A 16 -19.19 -13.39 7.37
C VAL A 16 -18.30 -13.65 8.60
N CYS A 17 -18.82 -13.19 9.74
CA CYS A 17 -18.79 -13.70 11.12
C CYS A 17 -17.54 -14.39 11.72
N GLY A 18 -17.19 -13.95 12.94
CA GLY A 18 -16.58 -14.83 13.94
C GLY A 18 -15.77 -14.11 14.99
N SER A 19 -16.38 -13.86 16.15
CA SER A 19 -15.76 -13.29 17.35
C SER A 19 -14.57 -14.13 17.83
N VAL A 20 -13.34 -13.72 17.49
CA VAL A 20 -12.12 -14.09 18.21
C VAL A 20 -11.21 -12.88 18.21
N HIS A 21 -10.83 -12.39 19.39
CA HIS A 21 -9.82 -11.35 19.60
C HIS A 21 -8.42 -11.85 19.25
N ALA A 22 -8.22 -12.35 18.03
CA ALA A 22 -6.90 -12.35 17.42
C ALA A 22 -6.68 -10.94 16.91
N ALA A 23 -5.63 -10.28 17.38
CA ALA A 23 -5.19 -9.01 16.82
C ALA A 23 -4.83 -9.23 15.35
N LEU A 24 -5.82 -9.17 14.44
CA LEU A 24 -5.58 -9.23 13.01
C LEU A 24 -4.64 -8.07 12.68
N PRO A 25 -3.47 -8.29 12.05
CA PRO A 25 -2.51 -7.24 11.73
C PRO A 25 -3.16 -6.13 10.89
N ALA A 26 -2.43 -5.10 10.44
CA ALA A 26 -2.97 -3.91 9.74
C ALA A 26 -4.04 -4.10 8.62
N ALA A 27 -4.34 -5.34 8.21
CA ALA A 27 -5.43 -5.78 7.35
C ALA A 27 -6.75 -5.02 7.54
N ASP A 28 -7.25 -4.82 8.77
CA ASP A 28 -8.52 -4.09 8.98
C ASP A 28 -8.41 -2.64 8.48
N CYS A 29 -7.30 -1.97 8.78
CA CYS A 29 -7.06 -0.60 8.34
C CYS A 29 -6.82 -0.51 6.82
N VAL A 30 -6.17 -1.52 6.24
CA VAL A 30 -5.98 -1.63 4.77
C VAL A 30 -7.33 -1.82 4.07
N ALA A 31 -8.20 -2.69 4.61
CA ALA A 31 -9.53 -2.95 4.06
C ALA A 31 -10.41 -1.70 4.09
N SER A 32 -10.43 -0.97 5.21
CA SER A 32 -11.15 0.31 5.30
C SER A 32 -10.64 1.34 4.31
N HIS A 33 -9.31 1.48 4.18
CA HIS A 33 -8.72 2.38 3.20
C HIS A 33 -9.13 2.01 1.77
N ALA A 34 -9.09 0.72 1.42
CA ALA A 34 -9.41 0.28 0.07
C ALA A 34 -10.91 0.35 -0.28
N GLN A 35 -11.80 0.13 0.69
CA GLN A 35 -13.24 0.34 0.51
C GLN A 35 -13.54 1.79 0.13
N ALA A 36 -12.95 2.74 0.84
CA ALA A 36 -13.10 4.17 0.53
C ALA A 36 -12.56 4.53 -0.87
N HIS A 37 -11.44 3.94 -1.29
CA HIS A 37 -10.93 4.11 -2.66
C HIS A 37 -11.83 3.50 -3.73
N ALA A 38 -12.43 2.34 -3.49
CA ALA A 38 -13.33 1.67 -4.44
C ALA A 38 -14.68 2.40 -4.58
N GLU A 39 -15.22 2.92 -3.48
CA GLU A 39 -16.42 3.75 -3.46
C GLU A 39 -16.19 5.08 -4.20
N ALA A 40 -15.01 5.68 -4.02
CA ALA A 40 -14.58 6.87 -4.74
C ALA A 40 -14.40 6.64 -6.25
N ALA A 41 -13.79 5.53 -6.65
CA ALA A 41 -13.57 5.20 -8.07
C ALA A 41 -14.86 4.99 -8.87
N SER A 42 -15.99 4.80 -8.17
CA SER A 42 -17.33 4.65 -8.75
C SER A 42 -18.07 5.98 -8.96
N GLN A 43 -17.47 7.12 -8.56
CA GLN A 43 -18.02 8.48 -8.68
C GLN A 43 -17.06 9.37 -9.49
N PRO A 44 -17.53 10.47 -10.12
CA PRO A 44 -16.65 11.36 -10.89
C PRO A 44 -15.60 12.02 -9.98
N ALA A 45 -14.35 11.58 -10.16
CA ALA A 45 -13.19 11.84 -9.33
C ALA A 45 -13.08 13.30 -8.85
N SER A 46 -13.11 13.47 -7.53
CA SER A 46 -12.96 14.75 -6.85
C SER A 46 -11.93 14.63 -5.72
N ALA A 47 -11.01 15.59 -5.57
CA ALA A 47 -10.06 15.72 -4.45
C ALA A 47 -10.58 15.36 -3.02
N PRO A 48 -11.87 15.57 -2.65
CA PRO A 48 -12.45 15.07 -1.40
C PRO A 48 -12.36 13.55 -1.15
N GLU A 49 -12.15 12.73 -2.18
CA GLU A 49 -12.17 11.26 -2.09
C GLU A 49 -10.89 10.67 -1.50
N ALA A 50 -9.72 11.15 -1.93
CA ALA A 50 -8.45 10.75 -1.33
C ALA A 50 -8.39 11.16 0.16
N ALA A 51 -9.04 12.28 0.51
CA ALA A 51 -9.13 12.74 1.89
C ALA A 51 -9.99 11.81 2.76
N SER A 52 -11.06 11.20 2.24
CA SER A 52 -11.93 10.33 3.03
C SER A 52 -11.28 8.97 3.32
N ALA A 53 -10.59 8.36 2.34
CA ALA A 53 -9.84 7.13 2.54
C ALA A 53 -8.70 7.29 3.56
N GLN A 54 -7.98 8.41 3.47
CA GLN A 54 -6.90 8.75 4.40
C GLN A 54 -7.42 8.99 5.82
N GLN A 55 -8.58 9.64 5.97
CA GLN A 55 -9.22 9.85 7.27
C GLN A 55 -9.66 8.54 7.93
N GLN A 56 -10.27 7.62 7.17
CA GLN A 56 -10.69 6.32 7.68
C GLN A 56 -9.48 5.47 8.10
N PHE A 57 -8.42 5.46 7.28
CA PHE A 57 -7.17 4.83 7.65
C PHE A 57 -6.58 5.42 8.92
N ALA A 58 -6.54 6.75 9.02
CA ALA A 58 -6.00 7.45 10.18
C ALA A 58 -6.75 7.10 11.48
N ALA A 59 -8.09 7.08 11.43
CA ALA A 59 -8.91 6.70 12.56
C ALA A 59 -8.62 5.26 13.01
N CYS A 60 -8.60 4.30 12.08
CA CYS A 60 -8.27 2.91 12.37
C CYS A 60 -6.85 2.75 12.96
N ALA A 61 -5.87 3.41 12.34
CA ALA A 61 -4.48 3.34 12.76
C ALA A 61 -4.27 3.88 14.18
N LEU A 62 -4.87 5.03 14.51
CA LEU A 62 -4.78 5.62 15.84
C LEU A 62 -5.50 4.80 16.90
N GLN A 63 -6.66 4.23 16.58
CA GLN A 63 -7.39 3.35 17.49
C GLN A 63 -6.57 2.08 17.81
N ARG A 64 -5.87 1.54 16.81
CA ARG A 64 -5.18 0.25 16.93
C ARG A 64 -3.75 0.35 17.47
N TYR A 65 -2.96 1.30 16.99
CA TYR A 65 -1.55 1.47 17.34
C TYR A 65 -1.30 2.59 18.35
N GLY A 66 -2.36 3.30 18.74
CA GLY A 66 -2.32 4.39 19.71
C GLY A 66 -1.64 5.65 19.18
N ALA A 67 -1.51 6.65 20.07
CA ALA A 67 -0.93 7.95 19.75
C ALA A 67 0.51 7.89 19.22
N ALA A 68 1.25 6.82 19.55
CA ALA A 68 2.61 6.61 19.06
C ALA A 68 2.69 6.50 17.52
N ALA A 69 1.59 6.10 16.85
CA ALA A 69 1.53 6.02 15.39
C ALA A 69 1.24 7.36 14.71
N ALA A 70 0.79 8.39 15.44
CA ALA A 70 0.29 9.64 14.86
C ALA A 70 1.26 10.30 13.87
N SER A 71 2.56 10.33 14.18
CA SER A 71 3.58 10.90 13.31
C SER A 71 3.88 10.10 12.04
N ARG A 72 3.31 8.89 11.90
CA ARG A 72 3.54 7.98 10.78
C ARG A 72 2.29 7.73 9.95
N VAL A 73 1.10 7.98 10.50
CA VAL A 73 -0.18 7.67 9.86
C VAL A 73 -0.27 8.24 8.43
N GLU A 74 0.02 9.52 8.27
CA GLU A 74 -0.08 10.18 6.96
C GLU A 74 0.81 9.50 5.92
N ALA A 75 2.08 9.31 6.29
CA ALA A 75 3.05 8.60 5.48
C ALA A 75 2.57 7.17 5.17
N CYS A 76 2.20 6.36 6.16
CA CYS A 76 1.75 4.99 5.92
C CYS A 76 0.51 4.91 5.03
N GLY A 77 -0.40 5.89 5.10
CA GLY A 77 -1.55 5.99 4.20
C GLY A 77 -1.15 6.31 2.76
N ASN A 78 -0.19 7.23 2.55
CA ASN A 78 0.32 7.54 1.20
C ASN A 78 1.02 6.34 0.54
N ASP A 79 1.62 5.45 1.33
CA ASP A 79 2.17 4.20 0.81
C ASP A 79 1.09 3.26 0.30
N LEU A 80 -0.10 3.22 0.92
CA LEU A 80 -1.17 2.34 0.47
C LEU A 80 -1.62 2.63 -0.97
N ALA A 81 -1.53 3.89 -1.39
CA ALA A 81 -1.85 4.29 -2.76
C ALA A 81 -0.79 3.85 -3.78
N SER A 82 0.48 3.76 -3.37
CA SER A 82 1.63 3.61 -4.27
C SER A 82 2.29 2.23 -4.23
N LEU A 83 2.27 1.57 -3.08
CA LEU A 83 2.88 0.27 -2.83
C LEU A 83 2.35 -0.84 -3.75
N PRO A 84 1.03 -0.97 -4.02
CA PRO A 84 0.53 -1.99 -4.95
C PRO A 84 1.16 -1.88 -6.34
N VAL A 85 1.34 -0.65 -6.85
CA VAL A 85 1.97 -0.41 -8.15
C VAL A 85 3.42 -0.89 -8.14
N ILE A 86 4.17 -0.57 -7.08
CA ILE A 86 5.56 -1.01 -6.93
C ILE A 86 5.67 -2.55 -6.84
N LEU A 87 4.73 -3.18 -6.14
CA LEU A 87 4.69 -4.64 -5.99
C LEU A 87 4.40 -5.36 -7.32
N LEU A 88 3.68 -4.72 -8.25
CA LEU A 88 3.40 -5.28 -9.58
C LEU A 88 4.68 -5.54 -10.37
N TYR A 89 5.70 -4.69 -10.28
CA TYR A 89 6.98 -4.94 -10.98
C TYR A 89 7.59 -6.29 -10.63
N ARG A 90 7.47 -6.73 -9.37
CA ARG A 90 7.95 -8.05 -8.97
C ARG A 90 7.06 -9.18 -9.48
N VAL A 91 5.75 -8.97 -9.50
CA VAL A 91 4.79 -9.94 -10.05
C VAL A 91 4.98 -10.14 -11.55
N ASP A 92 5.26 -9.05 -12.27
CA ASP A 92 5.55 -9.04 -13.71
C ASP A 92 6.96 -9.55 -14.04
N GLY A 93 7.75 -9.90 -13.02
CA GLY A 93 9.05 -10.55 -13.17
C GLY A 93 10.19 -9.60 -13.51
N LEU A 94 10.02 -8.27 -13.36
CA LEU A 94 11.12 -7.34 -13.50
C LEU A 94 12.13 -7.57 -12.38
N SER A 95 13.42 -7.45 -12.70
CA SER A 95 14.46 -7.34 -11.67
C SER A 95 14.32 -6.03 -10.91
N ARG A 96 14.83 -5.99 -9.68
CA ARG A 96 14.84 -4.76 -8.86
C ARG A 96 15.50 -3.59 -9.58
N SER A 97 16.58 -3.85 -10.32
CA SER A 97 17.27 -2.83 -11.12
C SER A 97 16.44 -2.31 -12.28
N GLN A 98 15.68 -3.18 -12.96
CA GLN A 98 14.77 -2.76 -14.03
C GLN A 98 13.61 -1.93 -13.49
N ALA A 99 12.98 -2.38 -12.40
CA ALA A 99 11.91 -1.64 -11.74
C ALA A 99 12.39 -0.25 -11.28
N LEU A 100 13.59 -0.15 -10.70
CA LEU A 100 14.17 1.14 -10.31
C LEU A 100 14.42 2.04 -11.52
N ALA A 101 14.95 1.49 -12.62
CA ALA A 101 15.22 2.25 -13.84
C ALA A 101 13.93 2.75 -14.49
N ASP A 102 12.85 1.97 -14.45
CA ASP A 102 11.54 2.38 -14.96
C ASP A 102 10.95 3.51 -14.10
N LEU A 103 10.98 3.39 -12.77
CA LEU A 103 10.57 4.46 -11.85
C LEU A 103 11.36 5.77 -12.07
N GLN A 104 12.66 5.68 -12.35
CA GLN A 104 13.49 6.84 -12.68
C GLN A 104 13.12 7.46 -14.03
N ARG A 105 12.83 6.64 -15.05
CA ARG A 105 12.49 7.12 -16.40
C ARG A 105 11.14 7.84 -16.43
N GLU A 106 10.20 7.42 -15.61
CA GLU A 106 8.90 8.09 -15.45
C GLU A 106 9.01 9.44 -14.71
N GLY A 107 10.22 9.85 -14.31
CA GLY A 107 10.46 11.11 -13.59
C GLY A 107 9.99 11.11 -12.14
N ALA A 108 9.45 9.98 -11.67
CA ALA A 108 8.77 9.87 -10.39
C ALA A 108 9.72 9.85 -9.18
N LEU A 109 11.04 9.76 -9.39
CA LEU A 109 12.05 9.69 -8.32
C LEU A 109 12.91 10.95 -8.16
N SER A 110 12.80 11.95 -9.05
CA SER A 110 13.65 13.15 -9.06
C SER A 110 12.93 14.44 -8.67
N ASP A 111 11.61 14.40 -8.48
CA ASP A 111 10.77 15.57 -8.19
C ASP A 111 10.75 15.98 -6.70
N GLY A 112 11.43 15.21 -5.84
CA GLY A 112 11.47 15.45 -4.39
C GLY A 112 10.16 15.13 -3.67
N SER A 113 9.15 14.59 -4.35
CA SER A 113 7.88 14.18 -3.77
C SER A 113 8.05 13.14 -2.66
N GLU A 114 7.07 12.99 -1.78
CA GLU A 114 7.07 11.91 -0.79
C GLU A 114 7.16 10.53 -1.45
N TYR A 115 6.53 10.38 -2.62
CA TYR A 115 6.64 9.19 -3.44
C TYR A 115 8.09 8.94 -3.86
N ALA A 116 8.79 9.94 -4.40
CA ALA A 116 10.19 9.84 -4.81
C ALA A 116 11.11 9.40 -3.66
N GLN A 117 10.85 9.92 -2.46
CA GLN A 117 11.64 9.60 -1.27
C GLN A 117 11.43 8.16 -0.79
N ARG A 118 10.22 7.62 -0.95
CA ARG A 118 9.81 6.34 -0.32
C ARG A 118 9.70 5.17 -1.28
N ALA A 119 9.53 5.42 -2.56
CA ALA A 119 9.51 4.39 -3.59
C ALA A 119 10.76 3.47 -3.58
N PRO A 120 12.00 3.97 -3.36
CA PRO A 120 13.17 3.09 -3.22
C PRO A 120 13.06 2.13 -2.03
N ALA A 121 12.48 2.59 -0.92
CA ALA A 121 12.26 1.82 0.29
C ALA A 121 11.16 0.75 0.08
N MET A 122 10.04 1.14 -0.53
CA MET A 122 8.97 0.22 -0.92
C MET A 122 9.45 -0.84 -1.92
N LEU A 123 10.26 -0.45 -2.91
CA LEU A 123 10.86 -1.37 -3.86
C LEU A 123 11.84 -2.32 -3.17
N SER A 124 12.65 -1.83 -2.24
CA SER A 124 13.56 -2.68 -1.46
C SER A 124 12.80 -3.72 -0.65
N PHE A 125 11.68 -3.35 -0.05
CA PHE A 125 10.77 -4.27 0.62
C PHE A 125 10.12 -5.23 -0.37
N ALA A 126 9.62 -4.76 -1.52
CA ALA A 126 8.96 -5.60 -2.51
C ALA A 126 9.82 -6.80 -2.92
N TYR A 127 11.15 -6.67 -2.96
CA TYR A 127 12.10 -7.72 -3.34
C TYR A 127 12.70 -8.53 -2.16
N GLN A 128 12.27 -8.29 -0.91
CA GLN A 128 12.62 -9.15 0.22
C GLN A 128 11.79 -10.43 0.22
N GLY A 129 12.38 -11.56 0.66
CA GLY A 129 11.68 -12.84 0.80
C GLY A 129 11.33 -13.52 -0.53
N ALA A 130 10.41 -14.49 -0.48
CA ALA A 130 9.99 -15.28 -1.64
C ALA A 130 9.12 -14.46 -2.62
N ALA A 131 9.28 -14.73 -3.92
CA ALA A 131 8.44 -14.15 -4.96
C ALA A 131 7.03 -14.78 -4.95
N ALA A 132 6.09 -14.14 -5.64
CA ALA A 132 4.75 -14.70 -5.83
C ALA A 132 4.82 -16.03 -6.59
N ALA A 133 4.10 -17.04 -6.11
CA ALA A 133 3.87 -18.25 -6.87
C ALA A 133 3.03 -17.93 -8.12
N LYS A 134 3.21 -18.73 -9.19
CA LYS A 134 2.45 -18.57 -10.44
C LYS A 134 0.94 -18.57 -10.15
N GLY A 135 0.24 -17.54 -10.62
CA GLY A 135 -1.20 -17.38 -10.41
C GLY A 135 -1.61 -16.83 -9.04
N GLN A 136 -0.67 -16.51 -8.14
CA GLN A 136 -0.96 -15.97 -6.81
C GLN A 136 -0.52 -14.50 -6.62
N GLY A 137 -0.38 -13.74 -7.71
CA GLY A 137 0.10 -12.36 -7.69
C GLY A 137 -0.75 -11.45 -6.79
N ALA A 138 -2.08 -11.46 -6.96
CA ALA A 138 -3.00 -10.62 -6.19
C ALA A 138 -2.91 -10.91 -4.68
N ALA A 139 -3.07 -12.18 -4.28
CA ALA A 139 -2.97 -12.57 -2.88
C ALA A 139 -1.57 -12.30 -2.28
N TRP A 140 -0.51 -12.36 -3.09
CA TRP A 140 0.83 -11.99 -2.65
C TRP A 140 0.95 -10.47 -2.42
N ILE A 141 0.41 -9.65 -3.33
CA ILE A 141 0.38 -8.19 -3.19
C ILE A 141 -0.38 -7.80 -1.92
N GLU A 142 -1.58 -8.34 -1.71
CA GLU A 142 -2.41 -8.07 -0.52
C GLU A 142 -1.64 -8.34 0.77
N ARG A 143 -1.00 -9.50 0.88
CA ARG A 143 -0.19 -9.86 2.06
C ARG A 143 0.98 -8.89 2.27
N ARG A 144 1.67 -8.49 1.20
CA ARG A 144 2.80 -7.55 1.29
C ARG A 144 2.35 -6.15 1.67
N VAL A 145 1.19 -5.69 1.21
CA VAL A 145 0.60 -4.41 1.62
C VAL A 145 0.27 -4.41 3.11
N VAL A 146 -0.35 -5.50 3.60
CA VAL A 146 -0.65 -5.64 5.04
C VAL A 146 0.62 -5.66 5.88
N GLU A 147 1.62 -6.44 5.48
CA GLU A 147 2.90 -6.54 6.19
C GLU A 147 3.65 -5.20 6.24
N TRP A 148 3.73 -4.50 5.11
CA TRP A 148 4.33 -3.17 5.07
C TRP A 148 3.64 -2.20 6.02
N THR A 149 2.31 -2.17 5.97
CA THR A 149 1.49 -1.23 6.76
C THR A 149 1.65 -1.50 8.26
N ASP A 150 1.68 -2.77 8.68
CA ASP A 150 1.91 -3.16 10.07
C ASP A 150 3.29 -2.67 10.55
N LEU A 151 4.34 -2.94 9.77
CA LEU A 151 5.69 -2.47 10.07
C LEU A 151 5.78 -0.93 10.10
N CYS A 152 5.06 -0.25 9.22
CA CYS A 152 5.03 1.21 9.13
C CYS A 152 4.41 1.82 10.38
N LEU A 153 3.20 1.41 10.72
CA LEU A 153 2.46 1.93 11.86
C LEU A 153 3.15 1.58 13.19
N ALA A 154 3.72 0.37 13.29
CA ALA A 154 4.52 -0.06 14.43
C ALA A 154 5.89 0.65 14.54
N GLY A 155 6.30 1.45 13.55
CA GLY A 155 7.60 2.13 13.55
C GLY A 155 8.79 1.17 13.39
N ARG A 156 8.57 0.02 12.75
CA ARG A 156 9.54 -1.08 12.58
C ARG A 156 10.15 -1.14 11.19
N LEU A 157 9.74 -0.28 10.26
CA LEU A 157 10.40 -0.15 8.97
C LEU A 157 11.84 0.32 9.16
N ARG A 158 12.78 -0.63 9.12
CA ARG A 158 14.22 -0.35 9.10
C ARG A 158 14.66 -0.24 7.65
N PHE A 159 14.48 0.93 7.06
CA PHE A 159 15.25 1.25 5.86
C PHE A 159 16.66 1.51 6.34
N SER A 160 17.61 0.74 5.83
CA SER A 160 19.03 0.94 6.13
C SER A 160 19.35 2.41 5.95
N ALA A 161 19.50 3.13 7.07
CA ALA A 161 20.18 4.41 7.08
C ALA A 161 21.51 4.15 6.39
N GLN A 162 21.72 4.81 5.25
CA GLN A 162 23.07 5.04 4.79
C GLN A 162 23.80 5.68 5.98
N ARG A 163 24.80 4.96 6.47
CA ARG A 163 25.79 5.51 7.39
C ARG A 163 26.57 6.61 6.68
#